data_AF-A0A933QWD2-F1
#
_entry.id   AF-A0A933QWD2-F1
#
_cell.length_a   1.000
_cell.length_b   1.000
_cell.length_c   1.000
_cell.angle_alpha   90.00
_cell.angle_beta   90.00
_cell.angle_gamma   90.00
#
_symmetry.space_group_name_H-M   'P 1'
#
loop_
_entity.id
_entity.type
_entity.pdbx_description
1 polymer ?
#
loop_
_entity_poly.entity_id
_entity_poly.type
_entity_poly.pdbx_seq_one_letter_code
_entity_poly.pdbx_strand_id
1 'polypeptide(L)'
;MRGFIAELISSRHQVTVVDMEAGLEHLSRAGGTLRHVDELFIIAEMDRKALETARRTFTLAKELEIPRIGLIGNKLRDETDRKDLEQFCAEAGIELVAALAFDESTRQADRRGVALYDFDPNAITVQLLNEVVNRLEKQFDLLPSARQAYNSETKIGNS
;
A
#
# COMPACT_ATOMS: atom_id res chain seq x y z
N MET A 1 11.16 5.52 -21.10
CA MET A 1 10.45 4.92 -19.94
C MET A 1 10.50 3.39 -19.91
N ARG A 2 10.31 2.66 -21.02
CA ARG A 2 10.40 1.18 -21.05
C ARG A 2 11.78 0.59 -20.68
N GLY A 3 12.88 1.30 -20.97
CA GLY A 3 14.23 0.81 -20.67
C GLY A 3 14.60 0.86 -19.18
N PHE A 4 14.11 1.86 -18.44
CA PHE A 4 14.51 2.08 -17.05
C PHE A 4 13.94 1.02 -16.09
N ILE A 5 12.71 0.56 -16.35
CA ILE A 5 12.05 -0.48 -15.56
C ILE A 5 12.74 -1.85 -15.79
N ALA A 6 13.16 -2.15 -17.02
CA ALA A 6 13.88 -3.39 -17.33
C ALA A 6 15.28 -3.42 -16.70
N GLU A 7 15.93 -2.26 -16.53
CA GLU A 7 17.26 -2.15 -15.95
C GLU A 7 17.24 -2.28 -14.42
N LEU A 8 16.20 -1.76 -13.75
CA LEU A 8 15.96 -2.00 -12.31
C LEU A 8 15.76 -3.51 -11.99
N ILE A 9 15.09 -4.24 -12.89
CA ILE A 9 14.86 -5.69 -12.77
C ILE A 9 16.18 -6.51 -12.84
N SER A 10 17.29 -5.91 -13.29
CA SER A 10 18.55 -6.63 -13.55
C SER A 10 19.46 -6.79 -12.31
N SER A 11 19.17 -6.14 -11.18
CA SER A 11 19.95 -6.31 -9.94
C SER A 11 19.12 -7.03 -8.86
N ARG A 12 19.68 -8.10 -8.30
CA ARG A 12 18.97 -9.01 -7.39
C ARG A 12 18.47 -8.28 -6.13
N HIS A 13 17.16 -8.41 -5.87
CA HIS A 13 16.39 -7.96 -4.68
C HIS A 13 16.03 -6.46 -4.60
N GLN A 14 15.51 -5.86 -5.68
CA GLN A 14 14.87 -4.55 -5.60
C GLN A 14 13.35 -4.68 -5.44
N VAL A 15 12.81 -4.15 -4.34
CA VAL A 15 11.36 -3.96 -4.16
C VAL A 15 10.96 -2.70 -4.91
N THR A 16 9.98 -2.81 -5.81
CA THR A 16 9.41 -1.65 -6.50
C THR A 16 8.00 -1.40 -5.99
N VAL A 17 7.78 -0.21 -5.43
CA VAL A 17 6.44 0.27 -5.08
C VAL A 17 5.98 1.22 -6.17
N VAL A 18 4.79 0.96 -6.72
CA VAL A 18 4.18 1.82 -7.73
C VAL A 18 2.93 2.43 -7.14
N ASP A 19 2.95 3.74 -6.94
CA ASP A 19 1.75 4.48 -6.60
C ASP A 19 0.90 4.67 -7.87
N MET A 20 -0.33 4.18 -7.83
CA MET A 20 -1.28 4.26 -8.94
C MET A 20 -2.44 5.15 -8.52
N GLU A 21 -2.71 6.18 -9.33
CA GLU A 21 -3.91 6.99 -9.16
C GLU A 21 -5.15 6.10 -9.16
N ALA A 22 -6.10 6.37 -8.25
CA ALA A 22 -7.24 5.53 -7.90
C ALA A 22 -8.29 5.31 -9.02
N GLY A 23 -7.98 5.69 -10.26
CA GLY A 23 -8.85 5.56 -11.42
C GLY A 23 -8.79 4.16 -12.06
N LEU A 24 -9.96 3.55 -12.23
CA LEU A 24 -10.15 2.29 -12.97
C LEU A 24 -9.60 2.39 -14.41
N GLU A 25 -9.57 3.60 -14.96
CA GLU A 25 -9.00 3.92 -16.28
C GLU A 25 -7.49 3.68 -16.34
N HIS A 26 -6.76 3.89 -15.25
CA HIS A 26 -5.33 3.63 -15.18
C HIS A 26 -5.07 2.13 -15.10
N LEU A 27 -5.89 1.39 -14.34
CA LEU A 27 -5.77 -0.06 -14.24
C LEU A 27 -6.05 -0.76 -15.59
N SER A 28 -7.12 -0.34 -16.28
CA SER A 28 -7.52 -0.87 -17.59
C SER A 28 -6.47 -0.61 -18.69
N ARG A 29 -5.80 0.55 -18.64
CA ARG A 29 -4.73 0.93 -19.58
C ARG A 29 -3.38 0.33 -19.22
N ALA A 30 -3.14 0.07 -17.94
CA ALA A 30 -1.92 -0.54 -17.43
C ALA A 30 -1.84 -2.06 -17.64
N GLY A 31 -2.76 -2.68 -18.38
CA GLY A 31 -2.83 -4.14 -18.57
C GLY A 31 -1.56 -4.83 -19.11
N GLY A 32 -0.55 -4.09 -19.59
CA GLY A 32 0.79 -4.63 -19.87
C GLY A 32 1.72 -4.66 -18.63
N THR A 33 1.58 -3.69 -17.73
CA THR A 33 2.43 -3.50 -16.55
C THR A 33 1.91 -4.30 -15.35
N LEU A 34 0.59 -4.36 -15.15
CA LEU A 34 -0.03 -5.06 -14.01
C LEU A 34 0.18 -6.57 -14.02
N ARG A 35 0.48 -7.16 -15.19
CA ARG A 35 0.86 -8.58 -15.32
C ARG A 35 2.16 -8.94 -14.60
N HIS A 36 2.98 -7.96 -14.25
CA HIS A 36 4.23 -8.17 -13.53
C HIS A 36 4.11 -7.77 -12.05
N VAL A 37 2.91 -7.43 -11.58
CA VAL A 37 2.67 -7.08 -10.18
C VAL A 37 2.46 -8.35 -9.38
N ASP A 38 3.25 -8.50 -8.32
CA ASP A 38 3.15 -9.62 -7.40
C ASP A 38 1.98 -9.51 -6.42
N GLU A 39 1.65 -8.29 -5.98
CA GLU A 39 0.58 -8.01 -5.02
C GLU A 39 0.05 -6.59 -5.21
N LEU A 40 -1.28 -6.45 -5.20
CA LEU A 40 -1.98 -5.16 -5.28
C LEU A 40 -2.63 -4.83 -3.94
N PHE A 41 -2.34 -3.65 -3.41
CA PHE A 41 -3.06 -3.08 -2.28
C PHE A 41 -4.06 -2.04 -2.75
N ILE A 42 -5.32 -2.25 -2.40
CA ILE A 42 -6.40 -1.27 -2.59
C ILE A 42 -6.56 -0.53 -1.27
N ILE A 43 -6.44 0.80 -1.27
CA ILE A 43 -6.57 1.62 -0.06
C ILE A 43 -7.91 2.35 -0.13
N ALA A 44 -8.74 2.24 0.91
CA ALA A 44 -10.07 2.86 0.95
C ALA A 44 -10.41 3.42 2.34
N GLU A 45 -11.11 4.55 2.35
CA GLU A 45 -11.76 5.10 3.56
C GLU A 45 -13.16 4.51 3.73
N MET A 46 -13.76 4.67 4.91
CA MET A 46 -15.10 4.17 5.26
C MET A 46 -16.27 4.98 4.67
N ASP A 47 -16.06 5.57 3.50
CA ASP A 47 -17.13 6.20 2.73
C ASP A 47 -17.65 5.27 1.62
N ARG A 48 -18.95 5.36 1.36
CA ARG A 48 -19.64 4.49 0.39
C ARG A 48 -19.01 4.53 -1.01
N LYS A 49 -18.53 5.70 -1.44
CA LYS A 49 -17.97 5.88 -2.79
C LYS A 49 -16.59 5.23 -2.88
N ALA A 50 -15.76 5.35 -1.85
CA ALA A 50 -14.47 4.67 -1.75
C ALA A 50 -14.64 3.16 -1.74
N LEU A 51 -15.55 2.61 -0.92
CA LEU A 51 -15.82 1.17 -0.89
C LEU A 51 -16.37 0.62 -2.23
N GLU A 52 -17.24 1.37 -2.91
CA GLU A 52 -17.71 0.98 -4.24
C GLU A 52 -16.56 0.97 -5.27
N THR A 53 -15.66 1.95 -5.19
CA THR A 53 -14.48 2.04 -6.05
C THR A 53 -13.51 0.90 -5.76
N ALA A 54 -13.30 0.56 -4.49
CA ALA A 54 -12.47 -0.57 -4.06
C ALA A 54 -13.01 -1.89 -4.62
N ARG A 55 -14.33 -2.12 -4.53
CA ARG A 55 -14.97 -3.31 -5.09
C ARG A 55 -14.76 -3.42 -6.60
N ARG A 56 -14.96 -2.33 -7.35
CA ARG A 56 -14.73 -2.31 -8.81
C ARG A 56 -13.26 -2.58 -9.15
N THR A 57 -12.34 -1.97 -8.41
CA THR A 57 -10.89 -2.17 -8.58
C THR A 57 -10.51 -3.62 -8.34
N PHE A 58 -11.06 -4.24 -7.30
CA PHE A 58 -10.86 -5.66 -7.02
C PHE A 58 -11.35 -6.56 -8.14
N THR A 59 -12.56 -6.30 -8.68
CA THR A 59 -13.09 -7.06 -9.82
C THR A 59 -12.17 -6.97 -11.05
N LEU A 60 -11.72 -5.76 -11.41
CA LEU A 60 -10.80 -5.59 -12.53
C LEU A 60 -9.43 -6.24 -12.27
N ALA A 61 -8.90 -6.12 -11.07
CA ALA A 61 -7.63 -6.74 -10.69
C ALA A 61 -7.70 -8.28 -10.79
N LYS A 62 -8.85 -8.87 -10.43
CA LYS A 62 -9.14 -10.30 -10.64
C LYS A 62 -9.18 -10.67 -12.11
N GLU A 63 -9.85 -9.88 -12.95
CA GLU A 63 -9.90 -10.09 -14.41
C GLU A 63 -8.53 -10.00 -15.08
N LEU A 64 -7.62 -9.19 -14.51
CA LEU A 64 -6.23 -9.05 -14.95
C LEU A 64 -5.30 -10.14 -14.38
N GLU A 65 -5.86 -11.11 -13.64
CA GLU A 65 -5.14 -12.24 -13.07
C GLU A 65 -4.00 -11.83 -12.12
N ILE A 66 -4.17 -10.72 -11.39
CA ILE A 66 -3.18 -10.30 -10.39
C ILE A 66 -3.13 -11.37 -9.27
N PRO A 67 -1.95 -11.91 -8.93
CA PRO A 67 -1.85 -13.09 -8.05
C PRO A 67 -2.42 -12.88 -6.65
N ARG A 68 -2.21 -11.70 -6.07
CA ARG A 68 -2.63 -11.33 -4.72
C ARG A 68 -3.22 -9.94 -4.72
N ILE A 69 -4.38 -9.79 -4.09
CA ILE A 69 -5.09 -8.51 -4.02
C ILE A 69 -5.65 -8.39 -2.62
N GLY A 70 -5.29 -7.31 -1.92
CA GLY A 70 -5.73 -7.05 -0.57
C GLY A 70 -6.25 -5.63 -0.38
N LEU A 71 -7.09 -5.43 0.62
CA LEU A 71 -7.64 -4.13 1.01
C LEU A 71 -6.94 -3.63 2.28
N ILE A 72 -6.58 -2.34 2.28
CA ILE A 72 -6.17 -1.61 3.47
C ILE A 72 -7.24 -0.55 3.76
N GLY A 73 -7.91 -0.69 4.90
CA GLY A 73 -8.82 0.34 5.39
C GLY A 73 -8.02 1.50 5.96
N ASN A 74 -8.34 2.72 5.56
CA ASN A 74 -7.65 3.93 6.01
C ASN A 74 -8.59 4.86 6.79
N LYS A 75 -8.01 5.59 7.74
CA LYS A 75 -8.69 6.61 8.57
C LYS A 75 -9.92 6.10 9.32
N LEU A 76 -9.89 4.87 9.82
CA LEU A 76 -10.96 4.33 10.66
C LEU A 76 -11.10 5.17 11.95
N ARG A 77 -12.32 5.59 12.28
CA ARG A 77 -12.59 6.50 13.40
C ARG A 77 -12.92 5.76 14.68
N ASP A 78 -13.55 4.60 14.57
CA ASP A 78 -14.02 3.81 15.70
C ASP A 78 -14.14 2.32 15.36
N GLU A 79 -14.65 1.55 16.31
CA GLU A 79 -14.83 0.11 16.17
C GLU A 79 -15.99 -0.25 15.22
N THR A 80 -16.91 0.68 14.95
CA THR A 80 -17.97 0.49 13.95
C THR A 80 -17.36 0.48 12.55
N ASP A 81 -16.51 1.48 12.25
CA ASP A 81 -15.75 1.54 11.00
C ASP A 81 -14.97 0.25 10.73
N ARG A 82 -14.35 -0.31 11.78
CA ARG A 82 -13.62 -1.58 11.68
C ARG A 82 -14.53 -2.75 11.32
N LYS A 83 -15.66 -2.89 12.02
CA LYS A 83 -16.62 -3.97 11.76
C LYS A 83 -17.23 -3.88 10.37
N ASP A 84 -17.57 -2.67 9.94
CA ASP A 84 -18.14 -2.43 8.62
C ASP A 84 -17.11 -2.77 7.53
N LEU A 85 -15.83 -2.47 7.74
CA LEU A 85 -14.74 -2.87 6.83
C LEU A 85 -14.56 -4.38 6.76
N GLU A 86 -14.53 -5.05 7.92
CA GLU A 86 -14.41 -6.51 8.01
C GLU A 86 -15.59 -7.20 7.31
N GLN A 87 -16.81 -6.69 7.51
CA GLN A 87 -18.01 -7.18 6.83
C GLN A 87 -17.93 -6.96 5.31
N PHE A 88 -17.53 -5.77 4.86
CA PHE A 88 -17.36 -5.48 3.44
C PHE A 88 -16.35 -6.43 2.77
N CYS A 89 -15.22 -6.69 3.42
CA CYS A 89 -14.19 -7.60 2.92
C CYS A 89 -14.71 -9.03 2.82
N ALA A 90 -15.43 -9.51 3.84
CA ALA A 90 -16.04 -10.84 3.85
C ALA A 90 -17.08 -11.01 2.73
N GLU A 91 -17.94 -10.01 2.53
CA GLU A 91 -18.97 -10.02 1.47
C GLU A 91 -18.37 -9.96 0.07
N ALA A 92 -17.32 -9.15 -0.12
CA ALA A 92 -16.66 -8.98 -1.40
C ALA A 92 -15.62 -10.07 -1.72
N GLY A 93 -15.27 -10.92 -0.74
CA GLY A 93 -14.23 -11.94 -0.86
C GLY A 93 -12.83 -11.34 -1.03
N ILE A 94 -12.59 -10.18 -0.41
CA ILE A 94 -11.31 -9.46 -0.46
C ILE A 94 -10.54 -9.73 0.83
N GLU A 95 -9.23 -9.98 0.73
CA GLU A 95 -8.37 -10.10 1.90
C GLU A 95 -8.22 -8.73 2.58
N LEU A 96 -8.58 -8.63 3.86
CA LEU A 96 -8.27 -7.46 4.68
C LEU A 96 -6.82 -7.57 5.16
N VAL A 97 -5.97 -6.68 4.67
CA VAL A 97 -4.52 -6.65 4.96
C VAL A 97 -4.22 -5.89 6.23
N ALA A 98 -4.84 -4.71 6.38
CA ALA A 98 -4.66 -3.83 7.52
C ALA A 98 -5.84 -2.88 7.68
N ALA A 99 -6.06 -2.43 8.91
CA ALA A 99 -7.06 -1.45 9.29
C ALA A 99 -6.36 -0.30 10.03
N LEU A 100 -6.14 0.81 9.33
CA LEU A 100 -5.40 1.97 9.83
C LEU A 100 -6.39 2.95 10.48
N ALA A 101 -6.26 3.12 11.79
CA ALA A 101 -7.00 4.14 12.52
C ALA A 101 -6.62 5.55 12.05
N PHE A 102 -7.57 6.48 12.17
CA PHE A 102 -7.27 7.90 12.00
C PHE A 102 -6.22 8.33 13.02
N ASP A 103 -5.11 8.86 12.53
CA ASP A 103 -3.98 9.30 13.33
C ASP A 103 -3.67 10.77 13.05
N GLU A 104 -3.72 11.58 14.10
CA GLU A 104 -3.44 13.01 14.03
C GLU A 104 -1.96 13.28 13.74
N SER A 105 -1.04 12.36 14.10
CA SER A 105 0.38 12.46 13.75
C SER A 105 0.58 12.43 12.23
N THR A 106 -0.18 11.61 11.49
CA THR A 106 -0.19 11.59 10.02
C THR A 106 -0.55 12.95 9.44
N ARG A 107 -1.62 13.56 9.94
CA ARG A 107 -2.08 14.88 9.48
C ARG A 107 -1.07 15.99 9.78
N GLN A 108 -0.37 15.90 10.91
CA GLN A 108 0.67 16.86 11.28
C GLN A 108 1.94 16.70 10.43
N ALA A 109 2.35 15.47 10.16
CA ALA A 109 3.48 15.16 9.29
C ALA A 109 3.24 15.69 7.87
N ASP A 110 2.06 15.41 7.29
CA ASP A 110 1.64 15.92 5.98
C ASP A 110 1.70 17.44 5.92
N ARG A 111 1.16 18.13 6.95
CA ARG A 111 1.18 19.60 7.03
C ARG A 111 2.58 20.19 7.06
N ARG A 112 3.56 19.45 7.57
CA ARG A 112 4.95 19.86 7.68
C ARG A 112 5.79 19.40 6.47
N GLY A 113 5.22 18.61 5.56
CA GLY A 113 5.92 18.07 4.40
C GLY A 113 7.02 17.06 4.79
N VAL A 114 6.86 16.37 5.92
CA VAL A 114 7.82 15.35 6.40
C VAL A 114 7.14 13.99 6.42
N ALA A 115 7.92 12.91 6.25
CA ALA A 115 7.38 11.57 6.35
C ALA A 115 6.91 11.30 7.79
N LEU A 116 5.79 10.58 7.94
CA LEU A 116 5.27 10.19 9.25
C LEU A 116 6.30 9.40 10.06
N TYR A 117 7.06 8.52 9.41
CA TYR A 117 8.12 7.73 10.05
C TYR A 117 9.19 8.61 10.72
N ASP A 118 9.55 9.74 10.09
CA ASP A 118 10.55 10.67 10.61
C ASP A 118 9.93 11.61 11.66
N PHE A 119 8.65 11.92 11.54
CA PHE A 119 7.91 12.82 12.44
C PHE A 119 7.55 12.15 13.78
N ASP A 120 6.99 10.94 13.71
CA ASP A 120 6.56 10.16 14.87
C ASP A 120 6.72 8.66 14.58
N PRO A 121 7.92 8.09 14.83
CA PRO A 121 8.19 6.67 14.56
C PRO A 121 7.38 5.72 15.46
N ASN A 122 6.76 6.23 16.53
CA ASN A 122 5.93 5.44 17.44
C ASN A 122 4.42 5.60 17.16
N ALA A 123 4.05 6.40 16.15
CA ALA A 123 2.67 6.55 15.72
C ALA A 123 2.01 5.19 15.47
N ILE A 124 0.73 5.07 15.82
CA ILE A 124 0.01 3.80 15.66
C ILE A 124 -0.02 3.37 14.20
N THR A 125 -0.15 4.33 13.27
CA THR A 125 -0.09 4.06 11.83
C THR A 125 1.27 3.49 11.41
N VAL A 126 2.39 3.96 11.97
CA VAL A 126 3.73 3.43 11.67
C VAL A 126 3.86 1.98 12.17
N GLN A 127 3.35 1.69 13.37
CA GLN A 127 3.37 0.33 13.91
C GLN A 127 2.58 -0.64 13.02
N LEU A 128 1.37 -0.27 12.60
CA LEU A 128 0.53 -1.08 11.71
C LEU A 128 1.16 -1.26 10.33
N LEU A 129 1.77 -0.21 9.75
CA LEU A 129 2.49 -0.33 8.48
C LEU A 129 3.71 -1.26 8.60
N ASN A 130 4.42 -1.26 9.74
CA ASN A 130 5.50 -2.20 9.98
C ASN A 130 5.02 -3.66 10.01
N GLU A 131 3.80 -3.94 10.48
CA GLU A 131 3.22 -5.28 10.40
C GLU A 131 3.01 -5.72 8.95
N VAL A 132 2.49 -4.83 8.10
CA VAL A 132 2.32 -5.08 6.66
C VAL A 132 3.68 -5.31 5.99
N VAL A 133 4.68 -4.49 6.29
CA VAL A 133 6.04 -4.64 5.75
C VAL A 133 6.67 -5.96 6.22
N ASN A 134 6.59 -6.30 7.51
CA ASN A 134 7.10 -7.57 8.04
C ASN A 134 6.43 -8.78 7.38
N ARG A 135 5.13 -8.69 7.06
CA ARG A 135 4.39 -9.72 6.33
C ARG A 135 4.95 -9.87 4.92
N LEU A 136 5.14 -8.75 4.20
CA LEU A 136 5.70 -8.73 2.86
C LEU A 136 7.14 -9.28 2.83
N GLU A 137 7.98 -8.89 3.78
CA GLU A 137 9.36 -9.38 3.91
C GLU A 137 9.40 -10.91 4.03
N LYS A 138 8.53 -11.49 4.87
CA LYS A 138 8.41 -12.95 5.01
C LYS A 138 7.84 -13.62 3.77
N GLN A 139 6.84 -13.01 3.15
CA GLN A 139 6.13 -13.57 2.00
C GLN A 139 7.02 -13.64 0.76
N PHE A 140 7.86 -12.64 0.56
CA PHE A 140 8.72 -12.50 -0.61
C PHE A 140 10.20 -12.86 -0.34
N ASP A 141 10.51 -13.40 0.85
CA ASP A 141 11.87 -13.72 1.29
C ASP A 141 12.84 -12.54 1.09
N LEU A 142 12.38 -11.34 1.41
CA LEU A 142 13.17 -10.12 1.26
C LEU A 142 14.12 -10.00 2.45
N LEU A 143 15.42 -9.88 2.17
CA LEU A 143 16.41 -9.63 3.21
C LEU A 143 16.12 -8.28 3.90
N PRO A 144 16.24 -8.19 5.24
CA PRO A 144 16.04 -6.95 6.00
C PRO A 144 16.95 -5.78 5.57
N SER A 145 17.96 -6.04 4.74
CA SER A 145 18.88 -5.06 4.17
C SER A 145 18.19 -3.94 3.36
N ALA A 146 16.94 -4.12 2.93
CA ALA A 146 16.15 -3.05 2.30
C ALA A 146 15.91 -1.85 3.24
N ARG A 147 15.87 -2.06 4.57
CA ARG A 147 15.72 -0.97 5.56
C ARG A 147 16.97 -0.11 5.70
N GLN A 148 18.16 -0.66 5.41
CA GLN A 148 19.43 0.07 5.56
C GLN A 148 19.70 1.02 4.40
N ALA A 149 19.24 0.69 3.18
CA ALA A 149 19.41 1.54 2.02
C ALA A 149 18.66 2.89 2.16
N TYR A 150 17.39 2.86 2.57
CA TYR A 150 16.60 4.09 2.80
C TYR A 150 17.22 4.98 3.89
N ASN A 151 17.65 4.40 5.02
CA ASN A 151 18.30 5.15 6.11
C ASN A 151 19.67 5.76 5.73
N SER A 152 20.32 5.25 4.69
CA SER A 152 21.60 5.76 4.19
C SER A 152 21.44 6.92 3.19
N GLU A 153 20.37 6.92 2.39
CA GLU A 153 20.13 7.95 1.37
C GLU A 153 19.55 9.25 1.95
N THR A 154 18.71 9.17 3.00
CA THR A 154 18.16 10.37 3.67
C THR A 154 19.21 11.19 4.43
N LYS A 155 20.36 10.59 4.78
CA LYS A 155 21.48 11.31 5.41
C LYS A 155 22.32 12.16 4.45
N ILE A 156 22.22 11.95 3.14
CA ILE A 156 23.07 12.64 2.15
C ILE A 156 22.35 13.88 1.57
N GLY A 157 21.04 14.04 1.82
CA GLY A 157 20.23 15.15 1.29
C GLY A 157 20.02 16.37 2.20
N ASN A 158 20.53 16.35 3.45
CA ASN A 158 20.38 17.46 4.42
C ASN A 158 21.76 17.92 4.93
N SER A 159 22.63 18.37 4.03
CA SER A 159 23.87 19.09 4.38
C SER A 159 24.05 20.31 3.49
#